data_AF-A0A1V3X6M0-F1
#
_entry.id   AF-A0A1V3X6M0-F1
#
_cell.length_a   1.000
_cell.length_b   1.000
_cell.length_c   1.000
_cell.angle_alpha   90.00
_cell.angle_beta   90.00
_cell.angle_gamma   90.00
#
_symmetry.space_group_name_H-M   'P 1'
#
loop_
_entity.id
_entity.type
_entity.pdbx_description
1 polymer ?
#
loop_
_entity_poly.entity_id
_entity_poly.type
_entity_poly.pdbx_seq_one_letter_code
_entity_poly.pdbx_strand_id
1 'polypeptide(L)'
;MGKLDSRIVADVADGNSYSRAKLGTSALLGIAVVAAIFLHQIVGESSTYSWFAGQLFLPNSEYTHLVTQKVGWEPFSDIGTFLGALITAVLVSRYFQGFKPIVPPSWRNRFGASPVKRAIGSFGGFFILMFGARMADGCASGHILSGGIQMAVSAWCFTVAVFIGMIATARVTYGDASEKVSG
;
A
#
# COMPACT_ATOMS: atom_id res chain seq x y z
N MET A 1 9.16 19.18 32.82
CA MET A 1 8.56 18.04 32.10
C MET A 1 7.14 17.80 32.61
N GLY A 2 6.09 18.37 32.01
CA GLY A 2 4.75 18.22 32.60
C GLY A 2 3.52 18.74 31.83
N LYS A 3 3.66 19.23 30.59
CA LYS A 3 2.52 19.68 29.76
C LYS A 3 2.54 19.20 28.30
N LEU A 4 3.68 18.75 27.80
CA LEU A 4 3.81 18.20 26.43
C LEU A 4 3.37 16.73 26.37
N ASP A 5 3.66 15.94 27.41
CA ASP A 5 3.35 14.51 27.49
C ASP A 5 1.84 14.23 27.46
N SER A 6 1.05 15.04 28.18
CA SER A 6 -0.40 14.86 28.27
C SER A 6 -1.14 15.12 26.97
N ARG A 7 -0.58 15.94 26.06
CA ARG A 7 -1.17 16.19 24.74
C ARG A 7 -0.89 15.04 23.77
N ILE A 8 0.28 14.39 23.89
CA ILE A 8 0.65 13.21 23.10
C ILE A 8 -0.20 12.01 23.54
N VAL A 9 -0.37 11.81 24.84
CA VAL A 9 -1.21 10.73 25.39
C VAL A 9 -2.69 10.91 25.05
N ALA A 10 -3.19 12.15 24.97
CA ALA A 10 -4.57 12.45 24.57
C ALA A 10 -4.83 12.24 23.06
N ASP A 11 -3.80 12.25 22.22
CA ASP A 11 -3.89 12.00 20.76
C ASP A 11 -3.76 10.49 20.44
N VAL A 12 -3.39 9.67 21.43
CA VAL A 12 -3.49 8.21 21.35
C VAL A 12 -4.96 7.85 21.54
N ALA A 13 -5.66 7.69 20.43
CA ALA A 13 -7.02 7.16 20.40
C ALA A 13 -7.13 5.92 21.30
N ASP A 14 -8.07 5.93 22.26
CA ASP A 14 -8.29 4.87 23.25
C ASP A 14 -8.09 3.49 22.63
N GLY A 15 -7.04 2.79 23.07
CA GLY A 15 -6.52 1.60 22.39
C GLY A 15 -7.51 0.44 22.28
N ASN A 16 -8.62 0.47 23.03
CA ASN A 16 -9.55 -0.64 23.14
C ASN A 16 -10.69 -0.62 22.09
N SER A 17 -11.24 0.56 21.75
CA SER A 17 -12.35 0.68 20.79
C SER A 17 -11.88 0.52 19.34
N TYR A 18 -10.75 1.15 19.00
CA TYR A 18 -10.13 1.01 17.69
C TYR A 18 -9.52 -0.38 17.48
N SER A 19 -9.09 -1.07 18.53
CA SER A 19 -8.56 -2.43 18.43
C SER A 19 -9.64 -3.43 18.00
N ARG A 20 -10.84 -3.40 18.60
CA ARG A 20 -11.94 -4.31 18.26
C ARG A 20 -12.48 -4.07 16.85
N ALA A 21 -12.60 -2.80 16.44
CA ALA A 21 -12.99 -2.44 15.08
C ALA A 21 -11.94 -2.89 14.04
N LYS A 22 -10.65 -2.63 14.31
CA LYS A 22 -9.56 -3.09 13.43
C LYS A 22 -9.49 -4.61 13.35
N LEU A 23 -9.66 -5.30 14.48
CA LEU A 23 -9.70 -6.77 14.52
C LEU A 23 -10.89 -7.31 13.71
N GLY A 24 -12.09 -6.72 13.90
CA GLY A 24 -13.28 -7.09 13.14
C GLY A 24 -13.14 -6.86 11.64
N THR A 25 -12.64 -5.70 11.21
CA THR A 25 -12.36 -5.41 9.80
C THR A 25 -11.30 -6.34 9.23
N SER A 26 -10.23 -6.65 9.97
CA SER A 26 -9.19 -7.57 9.52
C SER A 26 -9.67 -9.02 9.41
N ALA A 27 -10.54 -9.46 10.32
CA ALA A 27 -11.17 -10.78 10.27
C ALA A 27 -12.13 -10.88 9.08
N LEU A 28 -12.96 -9.86 8.85
CA LEU A 28 -13.84 -9.77 7.68
C LEU A 28 -13.05 -9.76 6.38
N LEU A 29 -11.97 -8.97 6.31
CA LEU A 29 -11.09 -8.94 5.15
C LEU A 29 -10.43 -10.31 4.91
N GLY A 30 -9.94 -10.96 5.96
CA GLY A 30 -9.37 -12.31 5.87
C GLY A 30 -10.38 -13.34 5.35
N ILE A 31 -11.61 -13.33 5.87
CA ILE A 31 -12.70 -14.21 5.40
C ILE A 31 -13.05 -13.90 3.94
N ALA A 32 -13.18 -12.62 3.58
CA ALA A 32 -13.49 -12.20 2.22
C ALA A 32 -12.38 -12.60 1.23
N VAL A 33 -11.12 -12.47 1.61
CA VAL A 33 -9.97 -12.90 0.80
C VAL A 33 -9.97 -14.42 0.63
N VAL A 34 -10.18 -15.18 1.70
CA VAL A 34 -10.27 -16.65 1.61
C VAL A 34 -11.45 -17.05 0.70
N ALA A 35 -12.62 -16.43 0.88
CA ALA A 35 -13.77 -16.67 0.02
C ALA A 35 -13.46 -16.33 -1.45
N ALA A 36 -12.78 -15.21 -1.73
CA ALA A 36 -12.38 -14.80 -3.07
C ALA A 36 -11.40 -15.79 -3.73
N ILE A 37 -10.48 -16.38 -2.95
CA ILE A 37 -9.58 -17.44 -3.44
C ILE A 37 -10.39 -18.66 -3.88
N PHE A 38 -11.40 -19.06 -3.11
CA PHE A 38 -12.29 -20.18 -3.47
C PHE A 38 -13.23 -19.86 -4.65
N LEU A 39 -13.54 -18.58 -4.88
CA LEU A 39 -14.56 -18.10 -5.82
C LEU A 39 -14.02 -17.49 -7.11
N HIS A 40 -12.74 -17.66 -7.48
CA HIS A 40 -12.28 -17.81 -8.89
C HIS A 40 -10.86 -17.29 -9.20
N GLN A 41 -10.12 -16.52 -8.36
CA GLN A 41 -8.70 -16.18 -8.64
C GLN A 41 -7.93 -15.44 -7.51
N ILE A 42 -6.59 -15.41 -7.62
CA ILE A 42 -5.66 -14.66 -6.75
C ILE A 42 -5.85 -13.15 -6.94
N VAL A 43 -5.75 -12.36 -5.87
CA VAL A 43 -5.88 -10.89 -5.92
C VAL A 43 -4.57 -10.23 -6.41
N GLY A 44 -4.44 -10.05 -7.72
CA GLY A 44 -3.33 -9.31 -8.34
C GLY A 44 -3.73 -7.87 -8.67
N GLU A 45 -3.38 -6.90 -7.83
CA GLU A 45 -3.68 -5.48 -8.12
C GLU A 45 -2.74 -4.93 -9.21
N SER A 46 -1.50 -5.38 -9.19
CA SER A 46 -0.48 -4.88 -10.12
C SER A 46 -0.74 -5.23 -11.60
N SER A 47 -1.47 -6.29 -11.91
CA SER A 47 -1.85 -6.67 -13.29
C SER A 47 -2.79 -5.63 -13.90
N THR A 48 -3.71 -5.06 -13.11
CA THR A 48 -4.58 -3.95 -13.51
C THR A 48 -3.77 -2.74 -13.99
N TYR A 49 -2.72 -2.36 -13.26
CA TYR A 49 -1.87 -1.23 -13.66
C TYR A 49 -1.12 -1.50 -14.96
N SER A 50 -0.60 -2.71 -15.14
CA SER A 50 0.07 -3.10 -16.39
C SER A 50 -0.89 -3.18 -17.58
N TRP A 51 -2.13 -3.60 -17.35
CA TRP A 51 -3.17 -3.59 -18.37
C TRP A 51 -3.52 -2.17 -18.80
N PHE A 52 -3.80 -1.29 -17.84
CA PHE A 52 -4.11 0.11 -18.11
C PHE A 52 -2.94 0.81 -18.83
N ALA A 53 -1.71 0.62 -18.35
CA ALA A 53 -0.52 1.18 -18.98
C ALA A 53 -0.26 0.57 -20.37
N GLY A 54 -0.45 -0.74 -20.54
CA GLY A 54 -0.30 -1.42 -21.83
C GLY A 54 -1.29 -0.89 -22.87
N GLN A 55 -2.54 -0.68 -22.47
CA GLN A 55 -3.57 -0.17 -23.37
C GLN A 55 -3.38 1.31 -23.71
N LEU A 56 -2.83 2.11 -22.79
CA LEU A 56 -2.58 3.53 -22.99
C LEU A 56 -1.30 3.81 -23.81
N PHE A 57 -0.21 3.11 -23.50
CA PHE A 57 1.11 3.41 -24.06
C PHE A 57 1.55 2.45 -25.17
N LEU A 58 1.08 1.19 -25.16
CA LEU A 58 1.55 0.14 -26.07
C LEU A 58 0.39 -0.74 -26.59
N PRO A 59 -0.66 -0.16 -27.20
CA PRO A 59 -1.93 -0.87 -27.47
C PRO A 59 -1.79 -2.09 -28.40
N ASN A 60 -0.80 -2.11 -29.30
CA ASN A 60 -0.61 -3.17 -30.29
C ASN A 60 0.57 -4.11 -29.98
N SER A 61 1.11 -4.09 -28.76
CA SER A 61 2.25 -4.94 -28.38
C SER A 61 1.80 -6.32 -27.90
N GLU A 62 2.61 -7.36 -28.15
CA GLU A 62 2.36 -8.71 -27.60
C GLU A 62 2.22 -8.70 -26.08
N TYR A 63 2.98 -7.84 -25.40
CA TYR A 63 2.89 -7.63 -23.96
C TYR A 63 1.48 -7.24 -23.52
N THR A 64 0.84 -6.29 -24.20
CA THR A 64 -0.53 -5.85 -23.90
C THR A 64 -1.55 -6.98 -24.13
N HIS A 65 -1.37 -7.79 -25.18
CA HIS A 65 -2.24 -8.95 -25.41
C HIS A 65 -2.10 -10.00 -24.29
N LEU A 66 -0.88 -10.32 -23.86
CA LEU A 66 -0.62 -11.25 -22.76
C LEU A 66 -1.21 -10.77 -21.43
N VAL A 67 -1.06 -9.48 -21.13
CA VAL A 67 -1.60 -8.90 -19.90
C VAL A 67 -3.13 -8.84 -19.93
N THR A 68 -3.72 -8.48 -21.08
CA THR A 68 -5.18 -8.40 -21.25
C THR A 68 -5.85 -9.77 -21.12
N GLN A 69 -5.20 -10.85 -21.60
CA GLN A 69 -5.72 -12.20 -21.42
C GLN A 69 -5.64 -12.70 -19.97
N LYS A 70 -4.68 -12.19 -19.18
CA LYS A 70 -4.52 -12.52 -17.76
C LYS A 70 -5.42 -11.69 -16.85
N VAL A 71 -5.78 -10.47 -17.25
CA VAL A 71 -6.66 -9.58 -16.48
C VAL A 71 -8.08 -10.13 -16.47
N GLY A 72 -8.49 -10.60 -15.30
CA GLY A 72 -9.85 -11.05 -15.01
C GLY A 72 -10.67 -9.94 -14.33
N TRP A 73 -11.17 -10.24 -13.14
CA TRP A 73 -12.03 -9.36 -12.34
C TRP A 73 -11.25 -8.34 -11.49
N GLU A 74 -9.92 -8.36 -11.53
CA GLU A 74 -9.02 -7.52 -10.74
C GLU A 74 -9.34 -6.01 -10.86
N PRO A 75 -9.62 -5.44 -12.05
CA PRO A 75 -9.94 -4.01 -12.17
C PRO A 75 -11.22 -3.61 -11.42
N PHE A 76 -12.22 -4.50 -11.35
CA PHE A 76 -13.45 -4.24 -10.60
C PHE A 76 -13.19 -4.26 -9.09
N SER A 77 -12.28 -5.11 -8.62
CA SER A 77 -11.84 -5.14 -7.23
C SER A 77 -11.11 -3.86 -6.83
N ASP A 78 -10.26 -3.33 -7.71
CA ASP A 78 -9.53 -2.09 -7.46
C ASP A 78 -10.48 -0.89 -7.39
N ILE A 79 -11.44 -0.81 -8.31
CA ILE A 79 -12.51 0.20 -8.27
C ILE A 79 -13.33 0.08 -6.98
N GLY A 80 -13.68 -1.15 -6.58
CA GLY A 80 -14.42 -1.41 -5.34
C GLY A 80 -13.65 -0.98 -4.09
N THR A 81 -12.35 -1.26 -4.03
CA THR A 81 -11.48 -0.89 -2.92
C THR A 81 -11.28 0.63 -2.87
N PHE A 82 -11.09 1.27 -4.02
CA PHE A 82 -11.01 2.72 -4.13
C PHE A 82 -12.30 3.40 -3.63
N LEU A 83 -13.46 2.97 -4.12
CA LEU A 83 -14.75 3.52 -3.71
C LEU A 83 -15.07 3.21 -2.24
N GLY A 84 -14.77 2.01 -1.76
CA GLY A 84 -14.97 1.62 -0.36
C GLY A 84 -14.09 2.43 0.60
N ALA A 85 -12.83 2.65 0.23
CA ALA A 85 -11.92 3.52 0.97
C ALA A 85 -12.39 4.98 0.95
N LEU A 86 -12.89 5.47 -0.19
CA LEU A 86 -13.43 6.82 -0.32
C LEU A 86 -14.68 7.02 0.54
N ILE A 87 -15.65 6.10 0.46
CA ILE A 87 -16.87 6.12 1.27
C ILE A 87 -16.51 6.09 2.76
N THR A 88 -15.57 5.24 3.16
CA THR A 88 -15.11 5.15 4.55
C THR A 88 -14.42 6.45 4.99
N ALA A 89 -13.56 7.02 4.14
CA ALA A 89 -12.85 8.26 4.44
C ALA A 89 -13.81 9.46 4.61
N VAL A 90 -14.86 9.52 3.78
CA VAL A 90 -15.83 10.63 3.77
C VAL A 90 -16.90 10.46 4.84
N LEU A 91 -17.51 9.28 4.96
CA LEU A 91 -18.70 9.07 5.80
C LEU A 91 -18.38 8.51 7.19
N VAL A 92 -17.43 7.58 7.30
CA VAL A 92 -17.15 6.88 8.56
C VAL A 92 -16.07 7.61 9.35
N SER A 93 -14.86 7.71 8.77
CA SER A 93 -13.72 8.33 9.43
C SER A 93 -13.81 9.86 9.42
N ARG A 94 -14.59 10.45 8.50
CA ARG A 94 -14.69 11.91 8.23
C ARG A 94 -13.34 12.62 8.17
N TYR A 95 -12.29 11.89 7.81
CA TYR A 95 -10.89 12.32 7.83
C TYR A 95 -10.36 12.31 6.40
N PHE A 96 -11.10 12.93 5.49
CA PHE A 96 -10.71 13.05 4.09
C PHE A 96 -9.62 14.12 3.97
N GLN A 97 -8.36 13.68 3.87
CA GLN A 97 -7.19 14.56 3.83
C GLN A 97 -6.78 15.01 2.41
N GLY A 98 -7.64 14.82 1.40
CA GLY A 98 -7.27 14.92 -0.01
C GLY A 98 -6.65 16.26 -0.46
N PHE A 99 -6.97 17.37 0.21
CA PHE A 99 -6.48 18.70 -0.16
C PHE A 99 -5.43 19.28 0.79
N LYS A 100 -5.03 18.55 1.84
CA LYS A 100 -4.03 19.05 2.79
C LYS A 100 -2.65 18.54 2.37
N PRO A 101 -1.66 19.42 2.09
CA PRO A 101 -0.30 18.99 1.80
C PRO A 101 0.36 18.47 3.08
N ILE A 102 0.06 17.22 3.42
CA ILE A 102 0.60 16.56 4.59
C ILE A 102 1.97 16.05 4.21
N VAL A 103 3.02 16.67 4.75
CA VAL A 103 4.37 16.12 4.65
C VAL A 103 4.68 15.45 5.99
N PRO A 104 4.91 14.11 6.01
CA PRO A 104 5.24 13.38 7.23
C PRO A 104 6.46 14.01 7.91
N PRO A 105 6.52 14.07 9.26
CA PRO A 105 7.66 14.62 9.98
C PRO A 105 8.99 13.98 9.56
N SER A 106 9.03 12.67 9.32
CA SER A 106 10.22 11.94 8.85
C SER A 106 10.73 12.44 7.50
N TRP A 107 9.84 12.67 6.53
CA TRP A 107 10.21 13.25 5.23
C TRP A 107 10.64 14.71 5.37
N ARG A 108 9.92 15.48 6.19
CA ARG A 108 10.20 16.90 6.43
C ARG A 108 11.60 17.11 7.00
N ASN A 109 12.00 16.29 7.96
CA ASN A 109 13.28 16.40 8.64
C ASN A 109 14.47 16.05 7.73
N ARG A 110 14.26 15.18 6.74
CA ARG A 110 15.31 14.71 5.80
C ARG A 110 15.38 15.53 4.51
N PHE A 111 14.23 15.78 3.88
CA PHE A 111 14.14 16.35 2.51
C PHE A 111 13.44 17.72 2.47
N GLY A 112 12.96 18.21 3.61
CA GLY A 112 12.28 19.50 3.77
C GLY A 112 10.75 19.42 3.64
N ALA A 113 10.08 20.54 3.90
CA ALA A 113 8.62 20.64 3.92
C ALA A 113 7.94 20.77 2.54
N SER A 114 8.70 20.67 1.44
CA SER A 114 8.16 20.87 0.08
C SER A 114 7.24 19.71 -0.34
N PRO A 115 5.95 19.98 -0.65
CA PRO A 115 5.02 18.95 -1.13
C PRO A 115 5.45 18.36 -2.48
N VAL A 116 6.05 19.17 -3.35
CA VAL A 116 6.50 18.75 -4.69
C VAL A 116 7.64 17.74 -4.59
N LYS A 117 8.62 17.98 -3.71
CA LYS A 117 9.71 17.02 -3.47
C LYS A 117 9.19 15.67 -2.97
N ARG A 118 8.18 15.70 -2.08
CA ARG A 118 7.52 14.48 -1.59
C ARG A 118 6.80 13.74 -2.72
N ALA A 119 6.07 14.47 -3.57
CA ALA A 119 5.36 13.88 -4.70
C ALA A 119 6.33 13.20 -5.66
N ILE A 120 7.40 13.89 -6.08
CA ILE A 120 8.42 13.33 -6.99
C ILE A 120 9.07 12.08 -6.37
N GLY A 121 9.43 12.12 -5.07
CA GLY A 121 9.98 10.95 -4.38
C GLY A 121 9.01 9.77 -4.30
N SER A 122 7.73 10.04 -4.05
CA SER A 122 6.68 9.01 -3.98
C SER A 122 6.42 8.38 -5.35
N PHE A 123 6.35 9.19 -6.41
CA PHE A 123 6.20 8.71 -7.78
C PHE A 123 7.44 7.92 -8.23
N GLY A 124 8.65 8.42 -7.96
CA GLY A 124 9.89 7.69 -8.28
C GLY A 124 9.98 6.34 -7.57
N GLY A 125 9.61 6.29 -6.29
CA GLY A 125 9.51 5.04 -5.53
C GLY A 125 8.47 4.07 -6.12
N PHE A 126 7.31 4.60 -6.54
CA PHE A 126 6.27 3.81 -7.21
C PHE A 126 6.77 3.16 -8.50
N PHE A 127 7.50 3.89 -9.35
CA PHE A 127 8.07 3.33 -10.58
C PHE A 127 9.04 2.17 -10.31
N ILE A 128 9.95 2.34 -9.34
CA ILE A 128 10.90 1.28 -8.95
C ILE A 128 10.16 0.07 -8.39
N LEU A 129 9.13 0.29 -7.57
CA LEU A 129 8.30 -0.77 -6.99
C LEU A 129 7.56 -1.55 -8.09
N MET A 130 6.91 -0.86 -9.03
CA MET A 130 6.19 -1.50 -10.13
C MET A 130 7.13 -2.28 -11.06
N PHE A 131 8.32 -1.73 -11.33
CA PHE A 131 9.34 -2.44 -12.08
C PHE A 131 9.76 -3.73 -11.37
N GLY A 132 10.02 -3.67 -10.05
CA GLY A 132 10.32 -4.85 -9.24
C GLY A 132 9.19 -5.89 -9.22
N ALA A 133 7.94 -5.44 -9.07
CA ALA A 133 6.76 -6.30 -9.08
C ALA A 133 6.60 -7.04 -10.42
N ARG A 134 6.93 -6.38 -11.54
CA ARG A 134 6.91 -7.02 -12.86
C ARG A 134 8.05 -8.01 -13.05
N MET A 135 9.26 -7.71 -12.58
CA MET A 135 10.38 -8.66 -12.63
C MET A 135 10.11 -9.90 -11.79
N ALA A 136 9.40 -9.76 -10.67
CA ALA A 136 9.01 -10.87 -9.81
C ALA A 136 7.74 -11.62 -10.27
N ASP A 137 7.12 -11.20 -11.38
CA ASP A 137 5.81 -11.65 -11.88
C ASP A 137 4.68 -11.60 -10.83
N GLY A 138 4.74 -10.65 -9.89
CA GLY A 138 3.69 -10.48 -8.90
C GLY A 138 3.92 -9.34 -7.90
N CYS A 139 2.88 -9.07 -7.14
CA CYS A 139 2.84 -7.98 -6.16
C CYS A 139 2.71 -8.49 -4.73
N ALA A 140 2.77 -7.57 -3.76
CA ALA A 140 2.57 -7.89 -2.36
C ALA A 140 1.21 -8.56 -2.09
N SER A 141 0.12 -8.12 -2.73
CA SER A 141 -1.20 -8.75 -2.54
C SER A 141 -1.25 -10.19 -3.08
N GLY A 142 -0.60 -10.46 -4.21
CA GLY A 142 -0.55 -11.80 -4.80
C GLY A 142 0.39 -12.75 -4.06
N HIS A 143 1.67 -12.38 -3.95
CA HIS A 143 2.68 -13.27 -3.36
C HIS A 143 2.65 -13.29 -1.84
N ILE A 144 2.46 -12.16 -1.16
CA ILE A 144 2.55 -12.13 0.32
C ILE A 144 1.20 -12.53 0.93
N LEU A 145 0.10 -11.94 0.47
CA LEU A 145 -1.23 -12.19 1.07
C LEU A 145 -1.80 -13.55 0.65
N SER A 146 -1.96 -13.80 -0.66
CA SER A 146 -2.54 -15.06 -1.16
C SER A 146 -1.55 -16.23 -1.06
N GLY A 147 -0.29 -16.01 -1.47
CA GLY A 147 0.76 -17.03 -1.37
C GLY A 147 1.10 -17.43 0.08
N GLY A 148 0.99 -16.49 1.03
CA GLY A 148 1.16 -16.77 2.46
C GLY A 148 0.06 -17.69 3.02
N ILE A 149 -1.21 -17.45 2.65
CA ILE A 149 -2.35 -18.31 3.05
C ILE A 149 -2.22 -19.72 2.47
N GLN A 150 -1.65 -19.86 1.27
CA GLN A 150 -1.41 -21.15 0.61
C GLN A 150 -0.14 -21.86 1.11
N MET A 151 0.62 -21.27 2.05
CA MET A 151 1.91 -21.78 2.52
C MET A 151 2.90 -22.06 1.38
N ALA A 152 2.84 -21.27 0.30
CA ALA A 152 3.74 -21.45 -0.84
C ALA A 152 5.17 -21.05 -0.45
N VAL A 153 6.15 -21.94 -0.66
CA VAL A 153 7.56 -21.66 -0.31
C VAL A 153 8.11 -20.45 -1.10
N SER A 154 7.72 -20.32 -2.36
CA SER A 154 8.08 -19.17 -3.21
C SER A 154 7.57 -17.84 -2.67
N ALA A 155 6.37 -17.83 -2.08
CA ALA A 155 5.80 -16.66 -1.43
C ALA A 155 6.58 -16.23 -0.19
N TRP A 156 7.03 -17.18 0.62
CA TRP A 156 7.87 -16.90 1.79
C TRP A 156 9.24 -16.36 1.39
N CYS A 157 9.88 -16.93 0.36
CA CYS A 157 11.14 -16.39 -0.18
C CYS A 157 10.98 -14.96 -0.71
N PHE A 158 9.92 -14.69 -1.47
CA PHE A 158 9.60 -13.34 -1.95
C PHE A 158 9.35 -12.37 -0.79
N THR A 159 8.58 -12.80 0.22
CA THR A 159 8.29 -11.99 1.41
C THR A 159 9.57 -11.60 2.14
N VAL A 160 10.48 -12.55 2.38
CA VAL A 160 11.76 -12.26 3.03
C VAL A 160 12.59 -11.25 2.23
N ALA A 161 12.67 -11.41 0.90
CA ALA A 161 13.40 -10.48 0.04
C ALA A 161 12.81 -9.05 0.10
N VAL A 162 11.48 -8.93 0.05
CA VAL A 162 10.78 -7.64 0.19
C VAL A 162 11.03 -7.02 1.56
N PHE A 163 11.00 -7.81 2.65
CA PHE A 163 11.28 -7.33 3.99
C PHE A 163 12.71 -6.80 4.14
N ILE A 164 13.69 -7.52 3.60
CA ILE A 164 15.09 -7.06 3.61
C ILE A 164 15.22 -5.75 2.82
N GLY A 165 14.65 -5.67 1.62
CA GLY A 165 14.65 -4.47 0.79
C GLY A 165 13.96 -3.28 1.46
N MET A 166 12.84 -3.53 2.15
CA MET A 166 12.12 -2.51 2.91
C MET A 166 12.96 -1.96 4.06
N ILE A 167 13.56 -2.83 4.87
CA ILE A 167 14.42 -2.42 6.00
C ILE A 167 15.63 -1.67 5.48
N ALA A 168 16.31 -2.18 4.45
CA ALA A 168 17.46 -1.51 3.84
C ALA A 168 17.08 -0.12 3.32
N THR A 169 15.98 0.00 2.58
CA THR A 169 15.49 1.28 2.03
C THR A 169 15.12 2.25 3.16
N ALA A 170 14.46 1.77 4.22
CA ALA A 170 14.12 2.58 5.37
C ALA A 170 15.37 3.12 6.07
N ARG A 171 16.41 2.30 6.23
CA ARG A 171 17.69 2.70 6.83
C ARG A 171 18.45 3.69 5.94
N VAL A 172 18.51 3.46 4.63
CA VAL A 172 19.18 4.39 3.70
C VAL A 172 18.45 5.73 3.62
N THR A 173 17.12 5.71 3.58
CA THR A 173 16.30 6.92 3.38
C THR A 173 16.19 7.73 4.67
N TYR A 174 15.95 7.07 5.81
CA TYR A 174 15.62 7.71 7.08
C TYR A 174 16.62 7.42 8.22
N GLY A 175 17.72 6.72 7.97
CA GLY A 175 18.70 6.33 9.01
C GLY A 175 19.29 7.50 9.79
N ASP A 176 19.47 8.65 9.14
CA ASP A 176 19.98 9.87 9.80
C ASP A 176 18.88 10.91 10.06
N ALA A 177 17.60 10.54 9.93
CA ALA A 177 16.51 11.47 10.16
C ALA A 177 16.44 11.83 11.65
N SER A 178 17.13 12.91 12.04
CA SER A 178 17.05 13.45 13.40
C SER A 178 15.60 13.77 13.73
N GLU A 179 15.10 13.18 14.80
CA GLU A 179 13.81 13.53 15.39
C GLU A 179 13.93 14.93 16.04
N LYS A 180 13.93 15.98 15.23
CA LYS A 180 13.76 17.34 15.71
C LYS A 180 12.44 17.87 15.21
N VAL A 181 11.39 17.54 15.97
CA VAL A 181 10.14 18.29 15.92
C VAL A 181 10.31 19.49 16.86
N SER A 182 10.73 20.64 16.32
CA SER A 182 10.44 21.94 16.93
C SER A 182 9.27 22.56 16.18
N GLY A 183 8.08 22.41 16.74
CA GLY A 183 6.84 23.02 16.25
C GLY A 183 5.84 23.07 17.38
#